data_AF-A0A453JI18-F1
#
_entry.id   AF-A0A453JI18-F1
#
_cell.length_a   1.000
_cell.length_b   1.000
_cell.length_c   1.000
_cell.angle_alpha   90.00
_cell.angle_beta   90.00
_cell.angle_gamma   90.00
#
_symmetry.space_group_name_H-M   'P 1'
#
loop_
_entity.id
_entity.type
_entity.pdbx_description
1 polymer ?
#
loop_
_entity_poly.entity_id
_entity_poly.type
_entity_poly.pdbx_seq_one_letter_code
_entity_poly.pdbx_strand_id
1 'polypeptide(L)'
;LWIGQHVINLFVQYTPYKLSEGSWQDPAVRKSFAERCFSLIDEYAPHFSSSVIGYDMLTPPDLEREFGLTGGNIFHGAMGLDSLFLMRPAKGWSDYRTPVKGLYLCGSGAHPGGGVMGAPGRNAAAVVLDDLKAR
;
A
#
# COMPACT_ATOMS: atom_id res chain seq x y z
N LEU A 1 -25.82 13.26 17.82
CA LEU A 1 -26.51 13.66 16.57
C LEU A 1 -25.56 13.38 15.40
N TRP A 2 -25.55 12.16 14.85
CA TRP A 2 -24.64 11.73 13.76
C TRP A 2 -25.41 11.16 12.56
N ILE A 3 -26.70 11.47 12.46
CA ILE A 3 -27.57 10.96 11.38
C ILE A 3 -27.27 11.78 10.11
N GLY A 4 -27.05 11.09 8.98
CA GLY A 4 -26.82 11.72 7.67
C GLY A 4 -25.36 12.06 7.34
N GLN A 5 -24.40 11.63 8.16
CA GLN A 5 -22.97 11.76 7.86
C GLN A 5 -22.40 10.46 7.30
N HIS A 6 -21.43 10.58 6.39
CA HIS A 6 -20.80 9.46 5.71
C HIS A 6 -19.28 9.50 5.89
N VAL A 7 -18.65 8.32 5.99
CA VAL A 7 -17.20 8.18 5.92
C VAL A 7 -16.85 7.69 4.51
N ILE A 8 -15.92 8.39 3.86
CA ILE A 8 -15.45 8.08 2.52
C ILE A 8 -13.93 7.88 2.59
N ASN A 9 -13.45 6.76 2.07
CA ASN A 9 -12.03 6.47 1.96
C ASN A 9 -11.57 6.72 0.53
N LEU A 10 -10.60 7.62 0.36
CA LEU A 10 -10.02 7.94 -0.94
C LEU A 10 -8.64 7.29 -1.06
N PHE A 11 -8.52 6.33 -1.98
CA PHE A 11 -7.25 5.72 -2.31
C PHE A 11 -6.65 6.37 -3.56
N VAL A 12 -5.69 7.27 -3.36
CA VAL A 12 -5.05 8.04 -4.45
C VAL A 12 -3.78 7.33 -4.92
N GLN A 13 -3.90 6.64 -6.05
CA GLN A 13 -2.76 5.97 -6.68
C GLN A 13 -1.79 7.00 -7.31
N TYR A 14 -0.50 6.61 -7.40
CA TYR A 14 0.58 7.40 -8.02
C TYR A 14 0.98 8.70 -7.31
N THR A 15 0.77 8.77 -5.99
CA THR A 15 1.29 9.89 -5.18
C THR A 15 2.79 9.72 -4.94
N PRO A 16 3.65 10.70 -5.32
CA PRO A 16 5.09 10.55 -5.19
C PRO A 16 5.56 10.65 -3.74
N TYR A 17 6.50 9.79 -3.35
CA TYR A 17 7.10 9.84 -2.01
C TYR A 17 7.87 11.14 -1.77
N LYS A 18 8.66 11.56 -2.76
CA LYS A 18 9.34 12.86 -2.78
C LYS A 18 8.67 13.77 -3.81
N LEU A 19 8.20 14.92 -3.35
CA LEU A 19 7.64 15.94 -4.23
C LEU A 19 8.75 16.58 -5.08
N SER A 20 8.41 16.99 -6.31
CA SER A 20 9.30 17.80 -7.14
C SER A 20 9.54 19.19 -6.54
N GLU A 21 8.52 19.74 -5.89
CA GLU A 21 8.55 21.03 -5.18
C GLU A 21 7.78 20.92 -3.87
N GLY A 22 8.25 21.58 -2.81
CA GLY A 22 7.64 21.54 -1.48
C GLY A 22 7.93 20.25 -0.70
N SER A 23 7.17 20.03 0.38
CA SER A 23 7.35 18.90 1.29
C SER A 23 6.01 18.41 1.85
N TRP A 24 5.88 17.09 2.05
CA TRP A 24 4.74 16.50 2.76
C TRP A 24 4.64 16.88 4.23
N GLN A 25 5.70 17.47 4.80
CA GLN A 25 5.70 18.05 6.15
C GLN A 25 5.04 19.43 6.21
N ASP A 26 4.83 20.07 5.06
CA ASP A 26 4.17 21.37 4.98
C ASP A 26 2.63 21.19 5.02
N PRO A 27 1.92 21.70 6.06
CA PRO A 27 0.48 21.61 6.15
C PRO A 27 -0.26 22.25 4.97
N ALA A 28 0.29 23.32 4.36
CA ALA A 28 -0.33 23.98 3.22
C ALA A 28 -0.28 23.11 1.97
N VAL A 29 0.83 22.41 1.74
CA VAL A 29 0.98 21.45 0.63
C VAL A 29 0.01 20.27 0.80
N ARG A 30 -0.08 19.72 2.02
CA ARG A 30 -1.03 18.63 2.35
C ARG A 30 -2.47 19.05 2.09
N LYS A 31 -2.86 20.22 2.62
CA LYS A 31 -4.20 20.78 2.44
C LYS A 31 -4.53 21.00 0.97
N SER A 32 -3.63 21.64 0.23
CA SER A 32 -3.81 21.91 -1.20
C SER A 32 -3.96 20.62 -2.00
N PHE A 33 -3.22 19.55 -1.65
CA PHE A 33 -3.38 18.24 -2.29
C PHE A 33 -4.73 17.59 -1.99
N ALA A 34 -5.17 17.60 -0.72
CA ALA A 34 -6.46 17.05 -0.33
C ALA A 34 -7.62 17.78 -1.02
N GLU A 35 -7.60 19.12 -1.03
CA GLU A 35 -8.61 19.94 -1.72
C GLU A 35 -8.66 19.63 -3.22
N ARG A 36 -7.51 19.45 -3.89
CA ARG A 36 -7.51 18.99 -5.29
C ARG A 36 -8.18 17.63 -5.47
N CYS A 37 -7.91 16.68 -4.58
CA CYS A 37 -8.55 15.36 -4.64
C CYS A 37 -10.07 15.46 -4.45
N PHE A 38 -10.54 16.33 -3.56
CA PHE A 38 -11.97 16.56 -3.34
C PHE A 38 -12.64 17.22 -4.55
N SER A 39 -12.01 18.25 -5.13
CA SER A 39 -12.53 18.92 -6.31
C SER A 39 -12.64 17.99 -7.53
N LEU A 40 -11.74 17.01 -7.68
CA LEU A 40 -11.85 16.00 -8.74
C LEU A 40 -13.08 15.11 -8.57
N ILE A 41 -13.55 14.90 -7.34
CA ILE A 41 -14.75 14.11 -7.07
C ILE A 41 -16.00 14.90 -7.44
N ASP A 42 -15.98 16.24 -7.37
CA ASP A 42 -17.11 17.08 -7.78
C ASP A 42 -17.53 16.86 -9.24
N GLU A 43 -16.61 16.39 -10.10
CA GLU A 43 -16.92 16.01 -11.49
C GLU A 43 -17.95 14.87 -11.59
N TYR A 44 -18.01 14.00 -10.57
CA TYR A 44 -18.88 12.82 -10.52
C TYR A 44 -19.97 12.92 -9.45
N ALA A 45 -19.70 13.68 -8.38
CA ALA A 45 -20.61 13.91 -7.26
C ALA A 45 -20.61 15.41 -6.93
N PRO A 46 -21.44 16.22 -7.61
CA PRO A 46 -21.46 17.66 -7.43
C PRO A 46 -21.66 18.06 -5.96
N HIS A 47 -20.93 19.11 -5.53
CA HIS A 47 -20.91 19.63 -4.17
C HIS A 47 -20.25 18.73 -3.12
N PHE A 48 -19.62 17.63 -3.52
CA PHE A 48 -18.85 16.77 -2.63
C PHE A 48 -17.83 17.56 -1.80
N SER A 49 -16.98 18.37 -2.44
CA SER A 49 -15.93 19.12 -1.74
C SER A 49 -16.49 20.04 -0.66
N SER A 50 -17.62 20.71 -0.94
CA SER A 50 -18.31 21.59 0.02
C SER A 50 -19.01 20.85 1.16
N SER A 51 -19.26 19.54 1.00
CA SER A 51 -19.87 18.69 2.03
C SER A 51 -18.85 18.14 3.04
N VAL A 52 -17.54 18.26 2.75
CA VAL A 52 -16.48 17.73 3.62
C VAL A 52 -16.36 18.59 4.89
N ILE A 53 -16.78 18.02 6.02
CA ILE A 53 -16.70 18.66 7.35
C ILE A 53 -15.36 18.41 8.06
N GLY A 54 -14.60 17.43 7.61
CA GLY A 54 -13.32 17.03 8.18
C GLY A 54 -12.69 15.90 7.38
N TYR A 55 -11.37 15.81 7.43
CA TYR A 55 -10.62 14.72 6.79
C TYR A 55 -9.34 14.45 7.56
N ASP A 56 -8.80 13.25 7.35
CA ASP A 56 -7.43 12.91 7.69
C ASP A 56 -6.73 12.40 6.42
N MET A 57 -5.41 12.55 6.34
CA MET A 57 -4.63 12.07 5.21
C MET A 57 -3.33 11.43 5.66
N LEU A 58 -3.01 10.30 5.03
CA LEU A 58 -1.72 9.63 5.16
C LEU A 58 -0.97 9.76 3.84
N THR A 59 0.11 10.56 3.85
CA THR A 59 1.00 10.72 2.69
C THR A 59 1.99 9.56 2.61
N PRO A 60 2.72 9.34 1.50
CA PRO A 60 3.65 8.22 1.42
C PRO A 60 4.72 8.19 2.54
N PRO A 61 5.32 9.32 2.97
CA PRO A 61 6.20 9.33 4.15
C PRO A 61 5.49 8.99 5.47
N ASP A 62 4.19 9.31 5.61
CA ASP A 62 3.42 8.90 6.78
C ASP A 62 3.18 7.40 6.77
N LEU A 63 2.82 6.84 5.62
CA LEU A 63 2.63 5.39 5.48
C LEU A 63 3.90 4.61 5.81
N GLU A 64 5.06 5.13 5.40
CA GLU A 64 6.36 4.53 5.76
C GLU A 64 6.62 4.61 7.26
N ARG A 65 6.39 5.77 7.88
CA ARG A 65 6.67 5.98 9.30
C ARG A 65 5.73 5.19 10.22
N GLU A 66 4.43 5.23 9.94
CA GLU A 66 3.41 4.64 10.82
C GLU A 66 3.26 3.12 10.63
N PHE A 67 3.45 2.63 9.39
CA PHE A 67 3.19 1.23 9.06
C PHE A 67 4.42 0.46 8.55
N GLY A 68 5.58 1.11 8.43
CA GLY A 68 6.78 0.47 7.85
C GLY A 68 6.67 0.20 6.34
N LEU A 69 5.73 0.88 5.66
CA LEU A 69 5.55 0.73 4.21
C LEU A 69 6.61 1.52 3.47
N THR A 70 7.76 0.91 3.19
CA THR A 70 8.87 1.59 2.51
C THR A 70 8.42 2.27 1.20
N GLY A 71 8.73 3.55 1.05
CA GLY A 71 8.31 4.38 -0.08
C GLY A 71 6.80 4.67 -0.11
N GLY A 72 6.04 4.33 0.93
CA GLY A 72 4.59 4.39 0.99
C GLY A 72 3.89 3.36 0.08
N ASN A 73 4.60 2.31 -0.34
CA ASN A 73 4.07 1.34 -1.30
C ASN A 73 3.42 0.15 -0.59
N ILE A 74 2.08 0.09 -0.63
CA ILE A 74 1.29 -1.00 -0.04
C ILE A 74 1.62 -2.38 -0.62
N PHE A 75 2.20 -2.42 -1.82
CA PHE A 75 2.62 -3.67 -2.43
C PHE A 75 3.97 -4.16 -1.88
N HIS A 76 4.69 -3.40 -1.05
CA HIS A 76 6.04 -3.71 -0.55
C HIS A 76 7.07 -3.86 -1.69
N GLY A 77 6.96 -3.00 -2.71
CA GLY A 77 7.83 -2.99 -3.89
C GLY A 77 7.07 -2.72 -5.17
N ALA A 78 7.77 -2.34 -6.22
CA ALA A 78 7.17 -2.12 -7.53
C ALA A 78 6.53 -3.41 -8.07
N MET A 79 5.52 -3.25 -8.93
CA MET A 79 4.88 -4.35 -9.66
C MET A 79 5.11 -4.18 -11.17
N GLY A 80 6.38 -3.94 -11.53
CA GLY A 80 6.85 -3.99 -12.92
C GLY A 80 7.08 -5.43 -13.38
N LEU A 81 7.26 -5.63 -14.69
CA LEU A 81 7.55 -6.95 -15.27
C LEU A 81 8.81 -7.59 -14.68
N ASP A 82 9.77 -6.76 -14.28
CA ASP A 82 11.03 -7.10 -13.64
C ASP A 82 10.90 -7.42 -12.14
N SER A 83 9.75 -7.12 -11.52
CA SER A 83 9.49 -7.26 -10.07
C SER A 83 8.27 -8.15 -9.76
N LEU A 84 7.81 -8.92 -10.74
CA LEU A 84 6.65 -9.82 -10.65
C LEU A 84 7.04 -11.28 -10.93
N PHE A 85 6.11 -12.20 -10.66
CA PHE A 85 6.28 -13.64 -10.85
C PHE A 85 7.54 -14.18 -10.14
N LEU A 86 8.42 -14.84 -10.89
CA LEU A 86 9.64 -15.48 -10.40
C LEU A 86 10.67 -14.48 -9.86
N MET A 87 10.51 -13.20 -10.19
CA MET A 87 11.39 -12.11 -9.78
C MET A 87 10.98 -11.48 -8.46
N ARG A 88 9.87 -11.91 -7.83
CA ARG A 88 9.34 -11.35 -6.58
C ARG A 88 9.62 -12.27 -5.39
N PRO A 89 10.22 -11.77 -4.28
CA PRO A 89 10.72 -10.41 -4.07
C PRO A 89 12.02 -10.12 -4.84
N ALA A 90 12.77 -11.18 -5.16
CA ALA A 90 13.98 -11.17 -5.96
C ALA A 90 14.10 -12.52 -6.67
N LYS A 91 14.91 -12.57 -7.73
CA LYS A 91 15.19 -13.82 -8.46
C LYS A 91 15.74 -14.89 -7.52
N GLY A 92 15.13 -16.08 -7.55
CA GLY A 92 15.52 -17.24 -6.75
C GLY A 92 14.89 -17.33 -5.35
N TRP A 93 14.04 -16.36 -4.99
CA TRP A 93 13.40 -16.28 -3.68
C TRP A 93 11.86 -16.19 -3.78
N SER A 94 11.33 -16.49 -4.95
CA SER A 94 9.90 -16.54 -5.24
C SER A 94 9.21 -17.79 -4.73
N ASP A 95 9.97 -18.74 -4.16
CA ASP A 95 9.50 -19.99 -3.56
C ASP A 95 9.18 -19.87 -2.06
N TYR A 96 9.04 -18.64 -1.55
CA TYR A 96 8.67 -18.30 -0.17
C TYR A 96 9.75 -18.59 0.89
N ARG A 97 10.85 -19.26 0.53
CA ARG A 97 11.97 -19.48 1.45
C ARG A 97 12.91 -18.29 1.49
N THR A 98 13.65 -18.17 2.59
CA THR A 98 14.75 -17.21 2.72
C THR A 98 16.06 -17.96 3.04
N PRO A 99 17.25 -17.35 2.89
CA PRO A 99 18.53 -17.92 3.30
C PRO A 99 18.63 -18.20 4.78
N VAL A 100 17.77 -17.56 5.59
CA VAL A 100 17.66 -17.88 7.00
C VAL A 100 16.76 -19.11 7.11
N LYS A 101 17.37 -20.25 7.45
CA LYS A 101 16.66 -21.52 7.60
C LYS A 101 15.49 -21.37 8.60
N GLY A 102 14.28 -21.73 8.16
CA GLY A 102 13.07 -21.64 8.97
C GLY A 102 12.37 -20.28 8.95
N LEU A 103 12.88 -19.31 8.17
CA LEU A 103 12.21 -18.03 7.92
C LEU A 103 11.63 -18.01 6.50
N TYR A 104 10.36 -17.63 6.40
CA TYR A 104 9.57 -17.65 5.17
C TYR A 104 8.92 -16.30 4.89
N LEU A 105 8.74 -15.98 3.61
CA LEU A 105 8.10 -14.74 3.18
C LEU A 105 6.63 -14.98 2.80
N CYS A 106 5.71 -14.35 3.50
CA CYS A 106 4.26 -14.59 3.37
C CYS A 106 3.42 -13.34 3.12
N GLY A 107 4.08 -12.17 2.96
CA GLY A 107 3.42 -10.87 2.87
C GLY A 107 3.25 -10.37 1.43
N SER A 108 2.81 -9.11 1.32
CA SER A 108 2.60 -8.42 0.05
C SER A 108 3.83 -8.37 -0.87
N GLY A 109 5.02 -8.43 -0.29
CA GLY A 109 6.29 -8.48 -1.02
C GLY A 109 6.60 -9.83 -1.67
N ALA A 110 5.85 -10.90 -1.36
CA ALA A 110 6.01 -12.22 -1.97
C ALA A 110 5.16 -12.39 -3.23
N HIS A 111 5.51 -13.39 -4.03
CA HIS A 111 4.65 -13.87 -5.11
C HIS A 111 3.29 -14.33 -4.55
N PRO A 112 2.17 -14.12 -5.27
CA PRO A 112 2.00 -13.42 -6.56
C PRO A 112 1.93 -11.89 -6.47
N GLY A 113 1.84 -11.33 -5.27
CA GLY A 113 1.75 -9.89 -5.06
C GLY A 113 0.89 -9.52 -3.86
N GLY A 114 0.69 -8.21 -3.71
CA GLY A 114 0.01 -7.62 -2.57
C GLY A 114 -1.50 -7.47 -2.68
N GLY A 115 -2.02 -6.68 -1.74
CA GLY A 115 -3.45 -6.42 -1.56
C GLY A 115 -4.13 -7.44 -0.64
N VAL A 116 -5.46 -7.36 -0.58
CA VAL A 116 -6.30 -8.22 0.29
C VAL A 116 -6.54 -9.59 -0.38
N MET A 117 -5.47 -10.29 -0.74
CA MET A 117 -5.56 -11.53 -1.53
C MET A 117 -5.29 -12.81 -0.72
N GLY A 118 -4.51 -12.73 0.36
CA GLY A 118 -4.17 -13.88 1.22
C GLY A 118 -3.34 -15.00 0.55
N ALA A 119 -3.12 -14.96 -0.76
CA ALA A 119 -2.39 -16.00 -1.49
C ALA A 119 -0.91 -16.13 -1.07
N PRO A 120 -0.13 -15.05 -0.87
CA PRO A 120 1.25 -15.19 -0.39
C PRO A 120 1.32 -15.93 0.95
N GLY A 121 0.37 -15.65 1.85
CA GLY A 121 0.23 -16.33 3.13
C GLY A 121 -0.07 -17.82 2.99
N ARG A 122 -1.07 -18.17 2.18
CA ARG A 122 -1.43 -19.56 1.89
C ARG A 122 -0.26 -20.34 1.30
N ASN A 123 0.44 -19.76 0.33
CA ASN A 123 1.52 -20.43 -0.38
C ASN A 123 2.75 -20.63 0.52
N ALA A 124 3.13 -19.62 1.30
CA ALA A 124 4.18 -19.75 2.29
C ALA A 124 3.85 -20.83 3.33
N ALA A 125 2.60 -20.91 3.80
CA ALA A 125 2.18 -21.95 4.74
C ALA A 125 2.31 -23.37 4.14
N ALA A 126 2.00 -23.56 2.86
CA ALA A 126 2.19 -24.84 2.18
C ALA A 126 3.68 -25.25 2.16
N VAL A 127 4.57 -24.30 1.84
CA VAL A 127 6.03 -24.52 1.85
C VAL A 127 6.55 -24.85 3.24
N VAL A 128 6.04 -24.17 4.28
CA VAL A 128 6.37 -24.50 5.68
C VAL A 128 5.98 -25.94 6.01
N LEU A 129 4.77 -26.38 5.63
CA LEU A 129 4.30 -27.73 5.92
C LEU A 129 5.14 -28.79 5.21
N ASP A 130 5.60 -28.54 3.98
CA ASP A 130 6.47 -29.46 3.25
C ASP A 130 7.86 -29.56 3.90
N ASP A 131 8.44 -28.43 4.30
CA ASP A 131 9.74 -28.40 4.98
C ASP A 131 9.69 -29.05 6.37
N LEU A 132 8.54 -29.01 7.06
CA LEU A 132 8.34 -29.69 8.35
C LEU A 132 8.23 -31.21 8.19
N LYS A 133 7.63 -31.70 7.10
CA LYS A 133 7.55 -33.15 6.81
C LYS A 133 8.89 -33.74 6.37
N ALA A 134 9.75 -32.92 5.78
CA ALA A 134 11.08 -33.33 5.32
C ALA A 134 12.15 -33.37 6.44
N ARG A 135 11.78 -33.00 7.67
CA ARG A 135 12.63 -33.10 8.88
C ARG A 135 12.38 -34.41 9.59
#